data_AF-A0A101CMZ0-F1
#
_entry.id   AF-A0A101CMZ0-F1
#
_cell.length_a   1.000
_cell.length_b   1.000
_cell.length_c   1.000
_cell.angle_alpha   90.00
_cell.angle_beta   90.00
_cell.angle_gamma   90.00
#
_symmetry.space_group_name_H-M   'P 1'
#
loop_
_entity.id
_entity.type
_entity.pdbx_description
1 polymer ?
#
loop_
_entity_poly.entity_id
_entity_poly.type
_entity_poly.pdbx_seq_one_letter_code
_entity_poly.pdbx_strand_id
1 'polypeptide(L)'
;MTYDKEDLVTVVTNAGWHKGRNIVSKIENTILYKMFPKKVQDFLCEFGDLKIHADNKIQTITISTNHFNNKEVFDYHNDNAYKLNDKIDLTDDRNENYYYSVLIGLQLYPIAKLIEQSTLLMDENGNFYVINFIPELIWISNDTFEALSKITFGSMDVAIFNEHKMQWMVPAESNFLHTLPVNSIFKENPW
;
A
#
# COMPACT_ATOMS: atom_id res chain seq x y z
N MET A 1 9.53 -2.61 -34.63
CA MET A 1 9.97 -3.07 -33.30
C MET A 1 8.74 -3.52 -32.56
N THR A 2 8.54 -4.82 -32.47
CA THR A 2 7.53 -5.44 -31.60
C THR A 2 8.03 -5.30 -30.18
N TYR A 3 7.47 -4.36 -29.42
CA TYR A 3 7.63 -4.38 -27.97
C TYR A 3 6.92 -5.63 -27.47
N ASP A 4 7.67 -6.64 -27.01
CA ASP A 4 7.08 -7.72 -26.24
C ASP A 4 6.40 -7.09 -25.03
N LYS A 5 5.09 -7.28 -24.94
CA LYS A 5 4.29 -6.81 -23.81
C LYS A 5 4.65 -7.73 -22.65
N GLU A 6 5.59 -7.31 -21.80
CA GLU A 6 5.91 -8.03 -20.57
C GLU A 6 4.62 -8.31 -19.79
N ASP A 7 4.42 -9.56 -19.42
CA ASP A 7 3.40 -9.97 -18.45
C ASP A 7 3.97 -9.83 -17.04
N LEU A 8 3.13 -9.45 -16.09
CA LEU A 8 3.51 -9.30 -14.69
C LEU A 8 4.16 -10.56 -14.13
N VAL A 9 3.67 -11.75 -14.51
CA VAL A 9 4.21 -13.03 -14.02
C VAL A 9 5.70 -13.16 -14.35
N THR A 10 6.11 -12.79 -15.57
CA THR A 10 7.51 -12.79 -15.99
C THR A 10 8.30 -11.79 -15.17
N VAL A 11 7.78 -10.58 -14.97
CA VAL A 11 8.43 -9.51 -14.20
C VAL A 11 8.67 -9.93 -12.74
N VAL A 12 7.67 -10.46 -12.05
CA VAL A 12 7.85 -10.91 -10.66
C VAL A 12 8.75 -12.15 -10.56
N THR A 13 8.72 -13.03 -11.57
CA THR A 13 9.61 -14.20 -11.63
C THR A 13 11.07 -13.77 -11.78
N ASN A 14 11.35 -12.78 -12.63
CA ASN A 14 12.68 -12.19 -12.78
C ASN A 14 13.16 -11.51 -11.49
N ALA A 15 12.24 -10.98 -10.68
CA ALA A 15 12.54 -10.46 -9.34
C ALA A 15 12.78 -11.55 -8.28
N GLY A 16 12.62 -12.84 -8.62
CA GLY A 16 12.84 -13.98 -7.73
C GLY A 16 11.57 -14.58 -7.10
N TRP A 17 10.37 -14.15 -7.53
CA TRP A 17 9.12 -14.79 -7.13
C TRP A 17 8.92 -16.13 -7.85
N HIS A 18 8.24 -17.07 -7.22
CA HIS A 18 7.70 -18.27 -7.83
C HIS A 18 6.48 -18.74 -7.04
N LYS A 19 5.55 -19.44 -7.69
CA LYS A 19 4.35 -19.95 -7.04
C LYS A 19 4.71 -20.82 -5.82
N GLY A 20 4.15 -20.49 -4.66
CA GLY A 20 4.42 -21.18 -3.40
C GLY A 20 5.63 -20.64 -2.64
N ARG A 21 6.31 -19.59 -3.13
CA ARG A 21 7.33 -18.85 -2.37
C ARG A 21 6.72 -18.35 -1.07
N ASN A 22 7.44 -18.57 0.03
CA ASN A 22 7.04 -18.08 1.33
C ASN A 22 8.28 -17.84 2.21
N ILE A 23 8.44 -16.62 2.72
CA ILE A 23 9.52 -16.21 3.62
C ILE A 23 9.11 -16.15 5.09
N VAL A 24 7.99 -16.76 5.49
CA VAL A 24 7.47 -16.76 6.86
C VAL A 24 8.55 -17.09 7.90
N SER A 25 9.37 -18.12 7.64
CA SER A 25 10.46 -18.53 8.54
C SER A 25 11.53 -17.45 8.77
N LYS A 26 11.63 -16.45 7.89
CA LYS A 26 12.53 -15.30 8.03
C LYS A 26 11.94 -14.18 8.89
N ILE A 27 10.62 -13.99 8.84
CA ILE A 27 9.96 -12.76 9.35
C ILE A 27 8.96 -12.99 10.48
N GLU A 28 8.47 -14.21 10.69
CA GLU A 28 7.37 -14.51 11.65
C GLU A 28 7.70 -14.13 13.10
N ASN A 29 8.98 -14.21 13.46
CA ASN A 29 9.44 -13.93 14.82
C ASN A 29 9.81 -12.45 15.05
N THR A 30 9.75 -11.63 14.00
CA THR A 30 10.12 -10.22 14.07
C THR A 30 9.03 -9.39 14.76
N ILE A 31 9.45 -8.30 15.43
CA ILE A 31 8.54 -7.48 16.23
C ILE A 31 7.51 -6.73 15.36
N LEU A 32 7.96 -6.19 14.21
CA LEU A 32 7.09 -5.42 13.32
C LEU A 32 6.06 -6.31 12.61
N TYR A 33 6.47 -7.50 12.15
CA TYR A 33 5.57 -8.43 11.46
C TYR A 33 4.33 -8.80 12.30
N LYS A 34 4.52 -8.97 13.61
CA LYS A 34 3.46 -9.33 14.55
C LYS A 34 2.40 -8.25 14.73
N MET A 35 2.68 -7.00 14.34
CA MET A 35 1.69 -5.92 14.36
C MET A 35 0.72 -5.97 13.18
N PHE A 36 1.13 -6.59 12.07
CA PHE A 36 0.37 -6.55 10.84
C PHE A 36 -0.81 -7.53 10.85
N PRO A 37 -1.95 -7.18 10.23
CA PRO A 37 -3.08 -8.09 10.08
C PRO A 37 -2.76 -9.22 9.09
N LYS A 38 -3.56 -10.29 9.14
CA LYS A 38 -3.27 -11.54 8.42
C LYS A 38 -3.06 -11.35 6.91
N LYS A 39 -3.86 -10.53 6.23
CA LYS A 39 -3.69 -10.31 4.78
C LYS A 39 -2.40 -9.58 4.43
N VAL A 40 -1.99 -8.61 5.25
CA VAL A 40 -0.70 -7.91 5.11
C VAL A 40 0.44 -8.87 5.38
N GLN A 41 0.33 -9.71 6.42
CA GLN A 41 1.29 -10.76 6.71
C GLN A 41 1.44 -11.76 5.55
N ASP A 42 0.33 -12.19 4.95
CA ASP A 42 0.34 -13.12 3.82
C ASP A 42 1.04 -12.52 2.60
N PHE A 43 0.75 -11.26 2.27
CA PHE A 43 1.46 -10.52 1.23
C PHE A 43 2.96 -10.45 1.50
N LEU A 44 3.38 -10.07 2.70
CA LEU A 44 4.79 -9.95 3.08
C LEU A 44 5.50 -11.31 3.08
N CYS A 45 4.81 -12.38 3.46
CA CYS A 45 5.34 -13.74 3.37
C CYS A 45 5.60 -14.16 1.93
N GLU A 46 4.71 -13.84 0.99
CA GLU A 46 4.86 -14.25 -0.40
C GLU A 46 5.81 -13.34 -1.20
N PHE A 47 5.72 -12.03 -1.00
CA PHE A 47 6.41 -11.01 -1.82
C PHE A 47 7.53 -10.27 -1.09
N GLY A 48 7.76 -10.52 0.20
CA GLY A 48 8.83 -9.88 0.96
C GLY A 48 10.22 -10.16 0.40
N ASP A 49 11.11 -9.18 0.48
CA ASP A 49 12.46 -9.13 -0.09
C ASP A 49 12.53 -9.11 -1.62
N LEU A 50 11.40 -8.89 -2.31
CA LEU A 50 11.41 -8.72 -3.77
C LEU A 50 11.66 -7.25 -4.16
N LYS A 51 12.39 -7.08 -5.26
CA LYS A 51 12.54 -5.82 -5.98
C LYS A 51 12.00 -5.99 -7.39
N ILE A 52 10.78 -5.52 -7.62
CA ILE A 52 10.03 -5.70 -8.86
C ILE A 52 10.25 -4.48 -9.73
N HIS A 53 10.77 -4.68 -10.94
CA HIS A 53 10.93 -3.65 -11.96
C HIS A 53 10.65 -4.25 -13.35
N ALA A 54 10.00 -3.49 -14.24
CA ALA A 54 9.85 -3.86 -15.64
C ALA A 54 10.89 -3.09 -16.47
N ASP A 55 11.56 -3.76 -17.42
CA ASP A 55 12.79 -3.24 -18.05
C ASP A 55 12.58 -1.93 -18.83
N ASN A 56 11.34 -1.68 -19.26
CA ASN A 56 10.94 -0.48 -20.01
C ASN A 56 10.10 0.50 -19.19
N LYS A 57 10.05 0.35 -17.86
CA LYS A 57 9.22 1.18 -16.97
C LYS A 57 10.08 1.81 -15.88
N ILE A 58 9.72 3.04 -15.52
CA ILE A 58 10.43 3.79 -14.49
C ILE A 58 10.07 3.25 -13.08
N GLN A 59 8.88 2.65 -12.94
CA GLN A 59 8.38 2.20 -11.64
C GLN A 59 9.13 0.97 -11.10
N THR A 60 9.65 1.09 -9.89
CA THR A 60 10.22 -0.02 -9.11
C THR A 60 9.44 -0.18 -7.81
N ILE A 61 9.10 -1.41 -7.45
CA ILE A 61 8.48 -1.76 -6.17
C ILE A 61 9.53 -2.50 -5.34
N THR A 62 9.90 -1.96 -4.18
CA THR A 62 10.87 -2.57 -3.26
C THR A 62 10.18 -2.96 -1.95
N ILE A 63 10.03 -4.26 -1.73
CA ILE A 63 9.40 -4.83 -0.54
C ILE A 63 10.52 -5.32 0.37
N SER A 64 10.96 -4.49 1.33
CA SER A 64 12.11 -4.81 2.18
C SER A 64 11.65 -5.29 3.56
N THR A 65 12.19 -6.41 4.05
CA THR A 65 11.88 -6.90 5.41
C THR A 65 13.03 -6.78 6.40
N ASN A 66 14.20 -6.31 5.95
CA ASN A 66 15.43 -6.17 6.75
C ASN A 66 15.28 -5.34 8.04
N HIS A 67 14.33 -4.42 8.09
CA HIS A 67 14.11 -3.51 9.22
C HIS A 67 13.08 -4.03 10.23
N PHE A 68 12.49 -5.20 10.02
CA PHE A 68 11.37 -5.68 10.84
C PHE A 68 11.74 -6.01 12.29
N ASN A 69 13.03 -6.22 12.56
CA ASN A 69 13.58 -6.38 13.92
C ASN A 69 14.06 -5.07 14.55
N ASN A 70 14.02 -3.95 13.82
CA ASN A 70 14.46 -2.67 14.36
C ASN A 70 13.36 -2.09 15.27
N LYS A 71 13.70 -1.92 16.55
CA LYS A 71 12.79 -1.35 17.55
C LYS A 71 12.34 0.07 17.22
N GLU A 72 13.23 0.92 16.72
CA GLU A 72 12.87 2.31 16.38
C GLU A 72 11.82 2.34 15.26
N VAL A 73 11.92 1.42 14.30
CA VAL A 73 10.96 1.29 13.22
C VAL A 73 9.63 0.75 13.75
N PHE A 74 9.66 -0.25 14.63
CA PHE A 74 8.47 -0.72 15.34
C PHE A 74 7.77 0.41 16.12
N ASP A 75 8.51 1.16 16.93
CA ASP A 75 7.98 2.25 17.76
C ASP A 75 7.35 3.32 16.84
N TYR A 76 8.03 3.70 15.75
CA TYR A 76 7.50 4.63 14.75
C TYR A 76 6.16 4.17 14.13
N HIS A 77 6.05 2.90 13.74
CA HIS A 77 4.80 2.38 13.19
C HIS A 77 3.70 2.27 14.24
N ASN A 78 4.06 1.89 15.47
CA ASN A 78 3.11 1.75 16.56
C ASN A 78 2.53 3.10 16.99
N ASP A 79 3.37 4.12 17.08
CA ASP A 79 2.94 5.46 17.44
C ASP A 79 2.05 6.07 16.37
N ASN A 80 2.30 5.78 15.10
CA ASN A 80 1.50 6.26 13.96
C ASN A 80 0.37 5.31 13.53
N ALA A 81 -0.05 4.37 14.40
CA ALA A 81 -1.18 3.51 14.12
C ALA A 81 -2.51 4.22 14.48
N TYR A 82 -3.37 4.39 13.49
CA TYR A 82 -4.78 4.74 13.64
C TYR A 82 -5.58 3.59 14.22
N LYS A 83 -6.45 3.93 15.18
CA LYS A 83 -7.41 3.02 15.81
C LYS A 83 -8.76 3.73 15.86
N LEU A 84 -9.78 3.15 15.22
CA LEU A 84 -11.10 3.77 15.04
C LEU A 84 -11.75 4.25 16.34
N ASN A 85 -11.50 3.58 17.46
CA ASN A 85 -12.12 3.88 18.76
C ASN A 85 -11.24 4.75 19.68
N ASP A 86 -10.03 5.09 19.26
CA ASP A 86 -9.14 5.93 20.04
C ASP A 86 -9.42 7.41 19.78
N LYS A 87 -8.96 8.28 20.68
CA LYS A 87 -9.01 9.72 20.44
C LYS A 87 -8.16 10.03 19.20
N ILE A 88 -8.76 10.65 18.19
CA ILE A 88 -8.06 11.10 17.00
C ILE A 88 -7.12 12.23 17.38
N ASP A 89 -5.87 12.08 16.98
CA ASP A 89 -4.81 13.04 17.20
C ASP A 89 -4.63 13.90 15.95
N LEU A 90 -4.94 15.19 16.06
CA LEU A 90 -4.92 16.13 14.93
C LEU A 90 -3.63 16.96 14.90
N THR A 91 -2.59 16.54 15.61
CA THR A 91 -1.28 17.21 15.60
C THR A 91 -0.54 16.97 14.27
N ASP A 92 0.22 17.97 13.83
CA ASP A 92 0.98 17.93 12.56
C ASP A 92 2.23 17.04 12.61
N ASP A 93 2.56 16.44 13.77
CA ASP A 93 3.72 15.56 13.93
C ASP A 93 3.44 14.10 13.48
N ARG A 94 2.20 13.81 13.09
CA ARG A 94 1.79 12.51 12.56
C ARG A 94 2.26 12.30 11.12
N ASN A 95 2.59 11.07 10.78
CA ASN A 95 2.99 10.75 9.41
C ASN A 95 1.80 10.70 8.43
N GLU A 96 2.11 10.72 7.13
CA GLU A 96 1.10 10.66 6.06
C GLU A 96 0.23 9.40 6.15
N ASN A 97 0.79 8.27 6.58
CA ASN A 97 0.02 7.04 6.74
C ASN A 97 -1.07 7.19 7.80
N TYR A 98 -0.77 7.82 8.94
CA TYR A 98 -1.74 8.11 9.99
C TYR A 98 -2.79 9.09 9.49
N TYR A 99 -2.36 10.20 8.87
CA TYR A 99 -3.23 11.21 8.28
C TYR A 99 -4.28 10.57 7.36
N TYR A 100 -3.84 9.80 6.38
CA TYR A 100 -4.76 9.14 5.45
C TYR A 100 -5.59 8.05 6.10
N SER A 101 -5.04 7.30 7.06
CA SER A 101 -5.81 6.31 7.81
C SER A 101 -6.97 6.95 8.57
N VAL A 102 -6.76 8.14 9.14
CA VAL A 102 -7.81 8.93 9.80
C VAL A 102 -8.86 9.38 8.79
N LEU A 103 -8.47 9.92 7.63
CA LEU A 103 -9.42 10.44 6.63
C LEU A 103 -10.34 9.34 6.07
N ILE A 104 -9.82 8.13 5.85
CA ILE A 104 -10.61 7.02 5.33
C ILE A 104 -11.22 6.13 6.42
N GLY A 105 -10.81 6.31 7.68
CA GLY A 105 -11.35 5.58 8.83
C GLY A 105 -10.86 4.13 8.88
N LEU A 106 -9.65 3.87 8.35
CA LEU A 106 -9.08 2.53 8.23
C LEU A 106 -7.56 2.58 8.33
N GLN A 107 -6.95 1.67 9.08
CA GLN A 107 -5.49 1.62 9.19
C GLN A 107 -4.84 1.18 7.87
N LEU A 108 -3.90 2.00 7.39
CA LEU A 108 -3.05 1.70 6.24
C LEU A 108 -1.66 1.24 6.71
N TYR A 109 -1.22 0.07 6.22
CA TYR A 109 0.09 -0.50 6.56
C TYR A 109 1.06 -0.33 5.39
N PRO A 110 2.21 0.34 5.58
CA PRO A 110 3.22 0.43 4.53
C PRO A 110 3.88 -0.93 4.30
N ILE A 111 3.84 -1.39 3.05
CA ILE A 111 4.32 -2.71 2.65
C ILE A 111 5.47 -2.63 1.62
N ALA A 112 5.60 -1.53 0.88
CA ALA A 112 6.69 -1.37 -0.07
C ALA A 112 7.04 0.11 -0.30
N LYS A 113 8.29 0.36 -0.72
CA LYS A 113 8.70 1.65 -1.29
C LYS A 113 8.61 1.60 -2.80
N LEU A 114 8.08 2.68 -3.36
CA LEU A 114 8.07 2.95 -4.78
C LEU A 114 9.17 3.98 -5.12
N ILE A 115 9.34 4.29 -6.40
CA ILE A 115 10.23 5.39 -6.83
C ILE A 115 9.71 6.74 -6.30
N GLU A 116 10.57 7.76 -6.31
CA GLU A 116 10.20 9.13 -5.92
C GLU A 116 9.60 9.25 -4.51
N GLN A 117 10.05 8.39 -3.60
CA GLN A 117 9.59 8.33 -2.19
C GLN A 117 8.11 7.99 -2.01
N SER A 118 7.43 7.55 -3.07
CA SER A 118 6.05 7.08 -2.96
C SER A 118 5.99 5.78 -2.15
N THR A 119 4.88 5.56 -1.44
CA THR A 119 4.71 4.40 -0.55
C THR A 119 3.53 3.55 -0.99
N LEU A 120 3.75 2.25 -1.12
CA LEU A 120 2.69 1.26 -1.32
C LEU A 120 2.19 0.81 0.06
N LEU A 121 0.88 0.91 0.24
CA LEU A 121 0.17 0.59 1.46
C LEU A 121 -0.83 -0.54 1.20
N MET A 122 -1.21 -1.23 2.27
CA MET A 122 -2.27 -2.22 2.27
C MET A 122 -3.11 -2.08 3.53
N ASP A 123 -4.42 -2.27 3.44
CA ASP A 123 -5.29 -2.33 4.62
C ASP A 123 -5.47 -3.77 5.15
N GLU A 124 -6.22 -3.93 6.24
CA GLU A 124 -6.52 -5.26 6.80
C GLU A 124 -7.37 -6.16 5.88
N ASN A 125 -8.11 -5.56 4.95
CA ASN A 125 -8.97 -6.24 3.98
C ASN A 125 -8.23 -6.63 2.69
N GLY A 126 -6.98 -6.23 2.56
CA GLY A 126 -6.12 -6.48 1.41
C GLY A 126 -6.39 -5.58 0.21
N ASN A 127 -6.94 -4.39 0.44
CA ASN A 127 -6.95 -3.32 -0.54
C ASN A 127 -5.56 -2.66 -0.58
N PHE A 128 -5.09 -2.35 -1.78
CA PHE A 128 -3.82 -1.69 -2.04
C PHE A 128 -4.02 -0.21 -2.32
N TYR A 129 -3.15 0.61 -1.73
CA TYR A 129 -3.15 2.05 -1.88
C TYR A 129 -1.74 2.56 -2.17
N VAL A 130 -1.63 3.71 -2.80
CA VAL A 130 -0.37 4.44 -2.99
C VAL A 130 -0.53 5.84 -2.41
N ILE A 131 0.46 6.28 -1.65
CA ILE A 131 0.73 7.70 -1.44
C ILE A 131 1.87 8.05 -2.41
N ASN A 132 1.58 8.92 -3.37
CA ASN A 132 2.53 9.42 -4.37
C ASN A 132 3.32 10.64 -3.85
N PHE A 133 4.24 11.17 -4.67
CA PHE A 133 5.14 12.26 -4.28
C PHE A 133 4.43 13.61 -4.07
N ILE A 134 3.31 13.84 -4.76
CA ILE A 134 2.34 14.90 -4.42
C ILE A 134 1.39 14.17 -3.51
N PRO A 135 1.42 14.33 -2.18
CA PRO A 135 0.74 13.43 -1.26
C PRO A 135 -0.76 13.39 -1.60
N GLU A 136 -1.16 12.35 -2.33
CA GLU A 136 -2.53 12.00 -2.69
C GLU A 136 -2.69 10.52 -2.37
N LEU A 137 -3.81 10.17 -1.73
CA LEU A 137 -4.13 8.77 -1.51
C LEU A 137 -4.85 8.19 -2.72
N ILE A 138 -4.25 7.18 -3.34
CA ILE A 138 -4.76 6.50 -4.52
C ILE A 138 -5.07 5.05 -4.17
N TRP A 139 -6.32 4.61 -4.34
CA TRP A 139 -6.68 3.19 -4.29
C TRP A 139 -6.35 2.52 -5.63
N ILE A 140 -5.73 1.34 -5.59
CA ILE A 140 -5.22 0.64 -6.78
C ILE A 140 -6.07 -0.58 -7.15
N SER A 141 -6.19 -1.54 -6.24
CA SER A 141 -6.94 -2.79 -6.41
C SER A 141 -7.08 -3.52 -5.06
N ASN A 142 -7.97 -4.51 -4.99
CA ASN A 142 -8.06 -5.48 -3.91
C ASN A 142 -7.48 -6.86 -4.27
N ASP A 143 -6.87 -6.98 -5.45
CA ASP A 143 -6.13 -8.15 -5.92
C ASP A 143 -4.63 -7.82 -6.03
N THR A 144 -3.78 -8.71 -5.53
CA THR A 144 -2.34 -8.49 -5.48
C THR A 144 -1.71 -8.38 -6.86
N PHE A 145 -2.05 -9.28 -7.80
CA PHE A 145 -1.44 -9.26 -9.13
C PHE A 145 -1.96 -8.07 -9.93
N GLU A 146 -3.25 -7.75 -9.83
CA GLU A 146 -3.79 -6.54 -10.43
C GLU A 146 -3.10 -5.29 -9.88
N ALA A 147 -2.95 -5.17 -8.56
CA ALA A 147 -2.28 -4.03 -7.93
C ALA A 147 -0.83 -3.86 -8.41
N LEU A 148 -0.04 -4.94 -8.36
CA LEU A 148 1.34 -4.92 -8.84
C LEU A 148 1.40 -4.59 -10.34
N SER A 149 0.46 -5.10 -11.16
CA SER A 149 0.39 -4.84 -12.60
C SER A 149 0.09 -3.36 -12.88
N LYS A 150 -0.92 -2.80 -12.21
CA LYS A 150 -1.30 -1.38 -12.32
C LYS A 150 -0.14 -0.46 -11.94
N ILE A 151 0.59 -0.79 -10.87
CA ILE A 151 1.75 0.00 -10.42
C ILE A 151 2.91 -0.13 -11.41
N THR A 152 3.28 -1.35 -11.79
CA THR A 152 4.45 -1.61 -12.65
C THR A 152 4.26 -1.09 -14.07
N PHE A 153 3.08 -1.27 -14.66
CA PHE A 153 2.84 -0.93 -16.07
C PHE A 153 2.10 0.39 -16.29
N GLY A 154 1.45 0.92 -15.24
CA GLY A 154 0.56 2.08 -15.28
C GLY A 154 -0.87 1.68 -15.64
N SER A 155 -1.85 2.29 -14.97
CA SER A 155 -3.27 2.15 -15.29
C SER A 155 -4.03 3.43 -14.97
N MET A 156 -5.15 3.65 -15.66
CA MET A 156 -6.09 4.72 -15.38
C MET A 156 -7.27 4.28 -14.51
N ASP A 157 -7.44 2.98 -14.26
CA ASP A 157 -8.57 2.44 -13.48
C ASP A 157 -8.21 2.34 -11.98
N VAL A 158 -8.05 3.52 -11.37
CA VAL A 158 -7.70 3.75 -9.97
C VAL A 158 -8.63 4.83 -9.40
N ALA A 159 -8.75 4.91 -8.07
CA ALA A 159 -9.54 5.98 -7.43
C ALA A 159 -8.64 6.90 -6.61
N ILE A 160 -8.85 8.20 -6.70
CA ILE A 160 -8.07 9.21 -5.95
C ILE A 160 -8.96 9.79 -4.86
N PHE A 161 -8.46 9.85 -3.63
CA PHE A 161 -9.21 10.43 -2.52
C PHE A 161 -9.18 11.96 -2.59
N ASN A 162 -10.35 12.58 -2.70
CA ASN A 162 -10.50 14.04 -2.63
C ASN A 162 -10.69 14.45 -1.17
N GLU A 163 -9.62 14.96 -0.57
CA GLU A 163 -9.58 15.37 0.84
C GLU A 163 -10.56 16.52 1.15
N HIS A 164 -10.72 17.48 0.24
CA HIS A 164 -11.63 18.61 0.45
C HIS A 164 -13.10 18.21 0.50
N LYS A 165 -13.47 17.17 -0.24
CA LYS A 165 -14.86 16.67 -0.32
C LYS A 165 -15.08 15.39 0.47
N MET A 166 -14.03 14.85 1.10
CA MET A 166 -14.04 13.57 1.80
C MET A 166 -14.68 12.45 0.97
N GLN A 167 -14.29 12.33 -0.30
CA GLN A 167 -14.88 11.36 -1.23
C GLN A 167 -13.85 10.80 -2.22
N TRP A 168 -14.09 9.57 -2.68
CA TRP A 168 -13.29 8.98 -3.75
C TRP A 168 -13.73 9.48 -5.12
N MET A 169 -12.75 9.92 -5.91
CA MET A 169 -12.91 10.27 -7.31
C MET A 169 -12.51 9.10 -8.18
N VAL A 170 -13.45 8.62 -8.98
CA VAL A 170 -13.24 7.54 -9.95
C VAL A 170 -13.25 8.12 -11.38
N PRO A 171 -12.51 7.54 -12.33
CA PRO A 171 -12.56 7.94 -13.73
C PRO A 171 -13.98 7.80 -14.27
N ALA A 172 -14.45 8.80 -15.03
CA ALA A 172 -15.83 8.86 -15.52
C ALA A 172 -16.24 7.64 -16.39
N GLU A 173 -15.27 6.98 -17.03
CA GLU A 173 -15.48 5.82 -17.90
C GLU A 173 -15.18 4.48 -17.21
N SER A 174 -14.90 4.49 -15.89
CA SER A 174 -14.60 3.26 -15.14
C SER A 174 -15.88 2.51 -14.73
N ASN A 175 -15.86 1.18 -14.85
CA ASN A 175 -16.88 0.30 -14.25
C ASN A 175 -16.52 0.02 -12.78
N PHE A 176 -16.32 1.08 -12.01
CA PHE A 176 -15.86 0.97 -10.63
C PHE A 176 -16.97 0.42 -9.72
N LEU A 177 -16.85 -0.85 -9.33
CA LEU A 177 -17.88 -1.56 -8.53
C LEU A 177 -17.51 -1.67 -7.04
N HIS A 178 -16.40 -1.09 -6.61
CA HIS A 178 -15.93 -1.19 -5.23
C HIS A 178 -16.51 -0.07 -4.37
N THR A 179 -16.98 -0.42 -3.17
CA THR A 179 -17.25 0.58 -2.13
C THR A 179 -15.96 0.84 -1.38
N LEU A 180 -15.42 2.06 -1.50
CA LEU A 180 -14.18 2.44 -0.84
C LEU A 180 -14.45 3.06 0.53
N PRO A 181 -13.55 2.84 1.50
CA PRO A 181 -13.74 3.32 2.87
C PRO A 181 -13.63 4.85 2.94
N VAL A 182 -14.49 5.47 3.73
CA VAL A 182 -14.45 6.89 4.08
C VAL A 182 -14.76 6.98 5.57
N ASN A 183 -14.05 7.83 6.32
CA ASN A 183 -14.35 7.98 7.72
C ASN A 183 -15.68 8.72 7.92
N SER A 184 -16.69 7.99 8.40
CA SER A 184 -18.03 8.56 8.65
C SER A 184 -18.08 9.64 9.73
N ILE A 185 -17.02 9.79 10.54
CA ILE A 185 -16.92 10.81 11.59
C ILE A 185 -16.78 12.21 10.98
N PHE A 186 -16.08 12.33 9.85
CA PHE A 186 -15.72 13.60 9.26
C PHE A 186 -16.59 13.93 8.05
N LYS A 187 -17.15 15.14 8.04
CA LYS A 187 -17.87 15.70 6.88
C LYS A 187 -16.96 16.57 6.00
N GLU A 188 -15.86 17.04 6.57
CA GLU A 188 -14.83 17.86 5.96
C GLU A 188 -13.46 17.44 6.53
N ASN A 189 -12.39 17.80 5.84
CA ASN A 189 -11.03 17.53 6.33
C ASN A 189 -10.81 18.25 7.68
N PRO A 190 -10.43 17.54 8.76
CA PRO A 190 -10.24 18.14 10.08
C PRO A 190 -8.92 18.92 10.25
N TRP A 191 -8.05 18.94 9.22
CA TRP A 191 -6.84 19.76 9.14
C TRP A 191 -7.03 20.99 8.25
#